data_AF-A0A354X288-F1
#
_entry.id   AF-A0A354X288-F1
#
_cell.length_a   1.000
_cell.length_b   1.000
_cell.length_c   1.000
_cell.angle_alpha   90.00
_cell.angle_beta   90.00
_cell.angle_gamma   90.00
#
_symmetry.space_group_name_H-M   'P 1'
#
loop_
_entity.id
_entity.type
_entity.pdbx_description
1 polymer ?
#
loop_
_entity_poly.entity_id
_entity_poly.type
_entity_poly.pdbx_seq_one_letter_code
_entity_poly.pdbx_strand_id
1 'polypeptide(L)'
;MAEDSVEEKSENTTLKDEGKQPVSQGRREAIKILATTPVLGVMAYGVYRKRKNELSNRSVAEMFHFKSETTPGVSAVTDGKTIRLGIIGAGIRGTQLMVALGFATPGYVEDLLNQHKNNSSDTRYKDFQEQEDLNVTITAVCDIFDNHAEEAISAGANIHREGLNGKYGKRPKRYKNYRELLKDNEVDAVVIASPDHWHGQMAMDAVKAGKHVYLEKPMTWTVPETYCLRNLMKQSHVVFQLGHQNRQIEAYQRAREIIEKGLLGTVSLIETGTNRNDPNGAWVYPIHPNASPKTIDWKQFEGDPDRIKEYMDYMTSAGLTKYIGPDSREKFSLERFFRWRCWWDYSTGLSGDLLTHEYDAMNQILHLGIPTSATSSGGVYFFKDGRTVPDVLQTTFEYAERNLTMLYSATLASQFRRSRKIMGHDATMEVGSSLVITVDPRSEQYKEKIDQGIIKPGEPFYRYVPGRNVDAVTSATELYFAERGLLYSYIGGRRYNTTYLHLREWLECVRTGKKPSCGIDVGFQEAITAHMGTRAYLEGRTMYWDADKQEIV
;
A
#
# COMPACT_ATOMS: atom_id res chain seq x y z
N MET A 1 56.60 -87.59 67.10
CA MET A 1 57.26 -88.52 66.17
C MET A 1 56.20 -89.46 65.65
N ALA A 2 55.95 -89.63 64.36
CA ALA A 2 56.44 -88.96 63.16
C ALA A 2 55.49 -89.37 62.03
N GLU A 3 55.31 -88.46 61.08
CA GLU A 3 54.99 -88.69 59.67
C GLU A 3 53.64 -89.30 59.26
N ASP A 4 53.32 -88.99 58.01
CA ASP A 4 52.22 -89.44 57.16
C ASP A 4 50.85 -88.77 57.34
N SER A 5 50.07 -88.50 56.30
CA SER A 5 50.28 -88.26 54.86
C SER A 5 48.90 -87.85 54.31
N VAL A 6 48.91 -87.00 53.27
CA VAL A 6 48.07 -87.03 52.05
C VAL A 6 46.53 -87.27 52.14
N GLU A 7 45.85 -86.31 51.51
CA GLU A 7 44.61 -86.32 50.70
C GLU A 7 43.29 -87.00 51.14
N GLU A 8 42.26 -86.20 50.84
CA GLU A 8 40.90 -86.50 50.37
C GLU A 8 39.86 -87.20 51.27
N LYS A 9 38.75 -86.45 51.36
CA LYS A 9 37.33 -86.82 51.35
C LYS A 9 36.54 -86.94 52.66
N SER A 10 35.29 -86.51 52.44
CA SER A 10 34.04 -86.74 53.17
C SER A 10 33.64 -85.74 54.26
N GLU A 11 32.53 -85.06 53.95
CA GLU A 11 31.31 -84.89 54.75
C GLU A 11 31.37 -85.54 56.16
N ASN A 12 30.81 -84.98 57.24
CA ASN A 12 29.53 -84.31 57.35
C ASN A 12 29.36 -83.75 58.78
N THR A 13 28.63 -82.64 58.94
CA THR A 13 27.83 -82.23 60.13
C THR A 13 28.55 -81.97 61.48
N THR A 14 28.19 -81.00 62.33
CA THR A 14 26.88 -80.37 62.62
C THR A 14 27.07 -79.13 63.53
N LEU A 15 26.30 -78.04 63.26
CA LEU A 15 25.55 -77.13 64.19
C LEU A 15 26.29 -76.42 65.35
N LYS A 16 25.96 -75.21 65.84
CA LYS A 16 24.81 -74.27 65.82
C LYS A 16 25.28 -72.97 66.55
N ASP A 17 24.75 -71.77 66.24
CA ASP A 17 24.03 -70.89 67.21
C ASP A 17 23.46 -69.61 66.56
N GLU A 18 22.42 -69.03 67.20
CA GLU A 18 21.39 -68.12 66.67
C GLU A 18 21.61 -66.60 66.87
N GLY A 19 20.99 -65.77 65.98
CA GLY A 19 20.12 -64.63 66.37
C GLY A 19 20.62 -63.16 66.31
N LYS A 20 20.14 -62.36 65.33
CA LYS A 20 19.96 -60.87 65.41
C LYS A 20 18.79 -60.35 64.52
N GLN A 21 18.09 -59.32 65.02
CA GLN A 21 16.80 -58.71 64.61
C GLN A 21 16.75 -57.91 63.27
N PRO A 22 15.56 -57.62 62.68
CA PRO A 22 15.41 -56.82 61.45
C PRO A 22 15.02 -55.33 61.66
N VAL A 23 15.41 -54.48 60.71
CA VAL A 23 15.17 -53.02 60.67
C VAL A 23 13.82 -52.66 60.03
N SER A 24 13.12 -51.68 60.62
CA SER A 24 11.74 -51.23 60.35
C SER A 24 11.46 -50.66 58.94
N GLN A 25 10.36 -51.13 58.32
CA GLN A 25 9.80 -50.70 57.03
C GLN A 25 9.29 -49.24 57.01
N GLY A 26 9.03 -48.62 58.17
CA GLY A 26 8.43 -47.28 58.25
C GLY A 26 9.31 -46.13 57.74
N ARG A 27 10.64 -46.27 57.79
CA ARG A 27 11.58 -45.24 57.30
C ARG A 27 11.64 -45.15 55.78
N ARG A 28 11.41 -46.27 55.06
CA ARG A 28 11.41 -46.29 53.58
C ARG A 28 10.19 -45.61 52.99
N GLU A 29 9.02 -45.77 53.61
CA GLU A 29 7.79 -45.12 53.15
C GLU A 29 7.79 -43.60 53.45
N ALA A 30 8.30 -43.18 54.61
CA ALA A 30 8.45 -41.76 54.93
C ALA A 30 9.40 -41.01 53.97
N ILE A 31 10.51 -41.65 53.55
CA ILE A 31 11.45 -41.06 52.57
C ILE A 31 10.83 -40.98 51.17
N LYS A 32 10.02 -41.96 50.75
CA LYS A 32 9.28 -41.89 49.48
C LYS A 32 8.26 -40.76 49.47
N ILE A 33 7.55 -40.54 50.58
CA ILE A 33 6.58 -39.43 50.72
C ILE A 33 7.30 -38.07 50.68
N LEU A 34 8.43 -37.94 51.39
CA LEU A 34 9.26 -36.72 51.36
C LEU A 34 9.90 -36.43 50.01
N ALA A 35 10.20 -37.45 49.20
CA ALA A 35 10.76 -37.28 47.84
C ALA A 35 9.68 -36.98 46.78
N THR A 36 8.46 -37.48 46.95
CA THR A 36 7.36 -37.32 45.97
C THR A 36 6.56 -36.02 46.16
N THR A 37 6.43 -35.53 47.40
CA THR A 37 5.68 -34.30 47.72
C THR A 37 6.27 -33.04 47.04
N PRO A 38 7.61 -32.83 47.00
CA PRO A 38 8.21 -31.70 46.28
C PRO A 38 8.01 -31.81 44.77
N VAL A 39 8.09 -33.02 44.20
CA VAL A 39 7.90 -33.26 42.76
C VAL A 39 6.45 -33.01 42.34
N LEU A 40 5.49 -33.49 43.12
CA LEU A 40 4.07 -33.21 42.90
C LEU A 40 3.74 -31.72 43.11
N GLY A 41 4.37 -31.06 44.08
CA GLY A 41 4.26 -29.62 44.30
C GLY A 41 4.79 -28.80 43.12
N VAL A 42 5.95 -29.16 42.57
CA VAL A 42 6.55 -28.51 41.39
C VAL A 42 5.70 -28.76 40.14
N MET A 43 5.19 -29.98 39.93
CA MET A 43 4.29 -30.27 38.82
C MET A 43 2.94 -29.55 38.95
N ALA A 44 2.34 -29.53 40.14
CA ALA A 44 1.09 -28.81 40.40
C ALA A 44 1.28 -27.29 40.21
N TYR A 45 2.38 -26.73 40.69
CA TYR A 45 2.75 -25.33 40.44
C TYR A 45 2.99 -25.05 38.96
N GLY A 46 3.63 -25.97 38.23
CA GLY A 46 3.82 -25.90 36.79
C GLY A 46 2.49 -25.91 36.01
N VAL A 47 1.56 -26.80 36.38
CA VAL A 47 0.21 -26.88 35.81
C VAL A 47 -0.63 -25.64 36.16
N TYR A 48 -0.54 -25.16 37.40
CA TYR A 48 -1.20 -23.93 37.83
C TYR A 48 -0.68 -22.71 37.06
N ARG A 49 0.64 -22.55 36.94
CA ARG A 49 1.27 -21.47 36.16
C ARG A 49 0.90 -21.57 34.68
N LYS A 50 0.86 -22.78 34.12
CA LYS A 50 0.44 -23.03 32.74
C LYS A 50 -1.03 -22.66 32.53
N ARG A 51 -1.95 -23.09 33.41
CA ARG A 51 -3.38 -22.72 33.35
C ARG A 51 -3.62 -21.23 33.55
N LYS A 52 -2.92 -20.59 34.50
CA LYS A 52 -3.00 -19.14 34.73
C LYS A 52 -2.54 -18.38 33.49
N ASN A 53 -1.40 -18.78 32.90
CA ASN A 53 -0.91 -18.21 31.65
C ASN A 53 -1.88 -18.47 30.48
N GLU A 54 -2.48 -19.66 30.37
CA GLU A 54 -3.45 -19.99 29.30
C GLU A 54 -4.76 -19.20 29.43
N LEU A 55 -5.32 -19.07 30.63
CA LEU A 55 -6.53 -18.27 30.89
C LEU A 55 -6.28 -16.78 30.64
N SER A 56 -5.09 -16.32 31.00
CA SER A 56 -4.69 -14.94 30.80
C SER A 56 -4.35 -14.61 29.34
N ASN A 57 -3.76 -15.54 28.60
CA ASN A 57 -3.52 -15.38 27.17
C ASN A 57 -4.84 -15.35 26.39
N ARG A 58 -5.88 -16.04 26.88
CA ARG A 58 -7.24 -15.99 26.29
C ARG A 58 -7.92 -14.64 26.49
N SER A 59 -7.91 -14.06 27.69
CA SER A 59 -8.55 -12.76 27.95
C SER A 59 -7.88 -11.59 27.19
N VAL A 60 -6.61 -11.77 26.85
CA VAL A 60 -5.81 -10.82 26.08
C VAL A 60 -6.04 -10.95 24.58
N ALA A 61 -6.10 -12.18 24.07
CA ALA A 61 -6.52 -12.43 22.69
C ALA A 61 -7.94 -11.89 22.44
N GLU A 62 -8.83 -11.94 23.44
CA GLU A 62 -10.18 -11.35 23.38
C GLU A 62 -10.22 -9.85 23.12
N MET A 63 -9.26 -9.06 23.62
CA MET A 63 -9.22 -7.61 23.35
C MET A 63 -8.98 -7.32 21.86
N PHE A 64 -8.14 -8.14 21.24
CA PHE A 64 -7.82 -8.11 19.81
C PHE A 64 -8.60 -9.17 19.03
N HIS A 65 -9.68 -9.71 19.59
CA HIS A 65 -10.64 -10.49 18.83
C HIS A 65 -11.57 -9.51 18.13
N PHE A 66 -11.42 -9.49 16.81
CA PHE A 66 -12.28 -8.76 15.90
C PHE A 66 -13.14 -9.79 15.17
N LYS A 67 -14.41 -9.46 14.93
CA LYS A 67 -15.26 -10.34 14.13
C LYS A 67 -14.59 -10.54 12.77
N SER A 68 -14.58 -11.76 12.25
CA SER A 68 -14.24 -12.02 10.85
C SER A 68 -15.41 -11.56 9.98
N GLU A 69 -15.70 -10.27 9.97
CA GLU A 69 -16.59 -9.74 8.95
C GLU A 69 -15.75 -9.66 7.68
N THR A 70 -15.96 -10.63 6.80
CA THR A 70 -15.54 -10.51 5.41
C THR A 70 -16.14 -9.21 4.90
N THR A 71 -15.31 -8.20 4.68
CA THR A 71 -15.74 -6.95 4.05
C THR A 71 -16.55 -7.33 2.81
N PRO A 72 -17.81 -6.90 2.71
CA PRO A 72 -18.59 -7.13 1.51
C PRO A 72 -17.84 -6.42 0.38
N GLY A 73 -17.06 -7.18 -0.39
CA GLY A 73 -16.62 -6.71 -1.70
C GLY A 73 -17.89 -6.32 -2.44
N VAL A 74 -17.87 -5.19 -3.14
CA VAL A 74 -18.98 -4.81 -4.03
C VAL A 74 -19.31 -6.04 -4.87
N SER A 75 -20.50 -6.62 -4.67
CA SER A 75 -20.92 -7.81 -5.39
C SER A 75 -20.82 -7.51 -6.89
N ALA A 76 -20.05 -8.29 -7.62
CA ALA A 76 -19.85 -8.08 -9.04
C ALA A 76 -21.21 -8.15 -9.74
N VAL A 77 -21.64 -7.07 -10.40
CA VAL A 77 -22.81 -7.11 -11.28
C VAL A 77 -22.34 -7.62 -12.62
N THR A 78 -22.27 -8.95 -12.76
CA THR A 78 -21.83 -9.62 -14.00
C THR A 78 -22.80 -9.39 -15.16
N ASP A 79 -24.06 -9.04 -14.86
CA ASP A 79 -25.14 -8.91 -15.86
C ASP A 79 -25.42 -7.44 -16.25
N GLY A 80 -24.53 -6.52 -15.87
CA GLY A 80 -24.67 -5.09 -16.16
C GLY A 80 -24.40 -4.71 -17.62
N LYS A 81 -24.74 -3.48 -18.01
CA LYS A 81 -24.38 -2.92 -19.31
C LYS A 81 -22.85 -2.90 -19.48
N THR A 82 -22.35 -3.36 -20.63
CA THR A 82 -20.94 -3.23 -21.01
C THR A 82 -20.53 -1.76 -21.06
N ILE A 83 -19.44 -1.39 -20.39
CA ILE A 83 -18.93 -0.01 -20.38
C ILE A 83 -17.85 0.12 -21.46
N ARG A 84 -17.99 1.12 -22.34
CA ARG A 84 -17.00 1.42 -23.38
C ARG A 84 -15.99 2.44 -22.86
N LEU A 85 -14.73 2.03 -22.79
CA LEU A 85 -13.64 2.79 -22.19
C LEU A 85 -12.79 3.49 -23.25
N GLY A 86 -12.46 4.74 -22.99
CA GLY A 86 -11.36 5.47 -23.60
C GLY A 86 -10.13 5.48 -22.70
N ILE A 87 -8.95 5.22 -23.24
CA ILE A 87 -7.68 5.32 -22.52
C ILE A 87 -6.96 6.59 -22.94
N ILE A 88 -6.61 7.45 -21.98
CA ILE A 88 -5.84 8.68 -22.20
C ILE A 88 -4.52 8.57 -21.43
N GLY A 89 -3.42 8.39 -22.17
CA GLY A 89 -2.10 8.10 -21.62
C GLY A 89 -1.90 6.60 -21.36
N ALA A 90 -1.02 5.99 -22.16
CA ALA A 90 -0.66 4.58 -22.15
C ALA A 90 0.84 4.37 -21.89
N GLY A 91 1.46 5.25 -21.10
CA GLY A 91 2.79 4.99 -20.54
C GLY A 91 2.76 3.88 -19.50
N ILE A 92 3.85 3.74 -18.72
CA ILE A 92 4.04 2.65 -17.73
C ILE A 92 2.78 2.40 -16.88
N ARG A 93 2.19 3.45 -16.31
CA ARG A 93 1.00 3.31 -15.45
C ARG A 93 -0.27 3.01 -16.24
N GLY A 94 -0.46 3.64 -17.40
CA GLY A 94 -1.59 3.36 -18.30
C GLY A 94 -1.64 1.89 -18.71
N THR A 95 -0.49 1.31 -19.08
CA THR A 95 -0.39 -0.12 -19.41
C THR A 95 -0.74 -1.01 -18.21
N GLN A 96 -0.30 -0.67 -17.00
CA GLN A 96 -0.67 -1.42 -15.79
C GLN A 96 -2.18 -1.37 -15.50
N LEU A 97 -2.82 -0.21 -15.72
CA LEU A 97 -4.27 -0.07 -15.59
C LEU A 97 -5.00 -0.89 -16.63
N MET A 98 -4.53 -0.91 -17.88
CA MET A 98 -5.09 -1.76 -18.93
C MET A 98 -5.00 -3.25 -18.58
N VAL A 99 -3.85 -3.71 -18.06
CA VAL A 99 -3.70 -5.10 -17.58
C VAL A 99 -4.69 -5.38 -16.45
N ALA A 100 -4.87 -4.45 -15.51
CA ALA A 100 -5.87 -4.58 -14.45
C ALA A 100 -7.32 -4.53 -14.97
N LEU A 101 -7.58 -3.93 -16.13
CA LEU A 101 -8.87 -4.02 -16.83
C LEU A 101 -9.03 -5.33 -17.61
N GLY A 102 -7.97 -6.15 -17.73
CA GLY A 102 -7.98 -7.42 -18.46
C GLY A 102 -7.42 -7.35 -19.89
N PHE A 103 -6.76 -6.24 -20.26
CA PHE A 103 -6.21 -6.00 -21.60
C PHE A 103 -4.69 -5.89 -21.56
N ALA A 104 -4.00 -6.74 -22.30
CA ALA A 104 -2.55 -6.75 -22.38
C ALA A 104 -2.09 -7.00 -23.81
N THR A 105 -0.92 -6.47 -24.18
CA THR A 105 -0.37 -6.73 -25.51
C THR A 105 -0.11 -8.23 -25.68
N PRO A 106 -0.23 -8.77 -26.91
CA PRO A 106 0.10 -10.15 -27.18
C PRO A 106 1.53 -10.53 -26.75
N GLY A 107 2.49 -9.61 -26.89
CA GLY A 107 3.86 -9.79 -26.41
C GLY A 107 3.95 -9.94 -24.90
N TYR A 108 3.22 -9.12 -24.13
CA TYR A 108 3.18 -9.25 -22.67
C TYR A 108 2.61 -10.60 -22.22
N VAL A 109 1.54 -11.06 -22.87
CA VAL A 109 0.94 -12.38 -22.58
C VAL A 109 1.92 -13.50 -22.91
N GLU A 110 2.61 -13.42 -24.05
CA GLU A 110 3.63 -14.38 -24.45
C GLU A 110 4.79 -14.44 -23.45
N ASP A 111 5.25 -13.27 -22.95
CA ASP A 111 6.28 -13.19 -21.93
C ASP A 111 5.84 -13.86 -20.62
N LEU A 112 4.62 -13.59 -20.16
CA LEU A 112 4.06 -14.25 -18.97
C LEU A 112 3.96 -15.77 -19.18
N LEU A 113 3.50 -16.22 -20.34
CA LEU A 113 3.39 -17.63 -20.69
C LEU A 113 4.77 -18.30 -20.67
N ASN A 114 5.78 -17.66 -21.24
CA ASN A 114 7.15 -18.18 -21.27
C ASN A 114 7.78 -18.21 -19.87
N GLN A 115 7.54 -17.19 -19.05
CA GLN A 115 7.97 -17.18 -17.64
C GLN A 115 7.31 -18.30 -16.84
N HIS A 116 6.01 -18.55 -17.04
CA HIS A 116 5.29 -19.66 -16.42
C HIS A 116 5.80 -21.04 -16.89
N LYS A 117 6.09 -21.21 -18.19
CA LYS A 117 6.71 -22.43 -18.72
C LYS A 117 8.09 -22.70 -18.11
N ASN A 118 8.89 -21.64 -17.93
CA ASN A 118 10.23 -21.74 -17.34
C ASN A 118 10.20 -21.89 -15.82
N ASN A 119 9.14 -21.44 -15.15
CA ASN A 119 8.94 -21.55 -13.72
C ASN A 119 7.45 -21.75 -13.40
N SER A 120 7.04 -23.00 -13.15
CA SER A 120 5.64 -23.34 -12.85
C SER A 120 5.09 -22.72 -11.56
N SER A 121 5.96 -22.24 -10.66
CA SER A 121 5.54 -21.49 -9.46
C SER A 121 5.15 -20.03 -9.77
N ASP A 122 5.46 -19.54 -10.97
CA ASP A 122 5.03 -18.22 -11.42
C ASP A 122 3.56 -18.26 -11.82
N THR A 123 2.70 -17.74 -10.94
CA THR A 123 1.25 -17.74 -11.15
C THR A 123 0.77 -16.59 -12.03
N ARG A 124 1.60 -15.64 -12.44
CA ARG A 124 1.14 -14.39 -13.07
C ARG A 124 0.36 -14.61 -14.36
N TYR A 125 0.79 -15.55 -15.21
CA TYR A 125 0.04 -15.93 -16.41
C TYR A 125 -1.34 -16.48 -16.05
N LYS A 126 -1.39 -17.44 -15.12
CA LYS A 126 -2.64 -18.05 -14.64
C LYS A 126 -3.56 -17.01 -14.00
N ASP A 127 -3.03 -16.16 -13.13
CA ASP A 127 -3.76 -15.10 -12.45
C ASP A 127 -4.38 -14.11 -13.46
N PHE A 128 -3.66 -13.77 -14.53
CA PHE A 128 -4.18 -12.91 -15.60
C PHE A 128 -5.26 -13.60 -16.46
N GLN A 129 -5.10 -14.89 -16.76
CA GLN A 129 -6.13 -15.66 -17.48
C GLN A 129 -7.42 -15.81 -16.64
N GLU A 130 -7.28 -16.10 -15.35
CA GLU A 130 -8.40 -16.33 -14.42
C GLU A 130 -8.97 -15.06 -13.78
N GLN A 131 -8.42 -13.88 -14.11
CA GLN A 131 -8.96 -12.60 -13.67
C GLN A 131 -10.39 -12.45 -14.20
N GLU A 132 -11.32 -12.11 -13.31
CA GLU A 132 -12.73 -11.93 -13.67
C GLU A 132 -12.86 -10.85 -14.76
N ASP A 133 -13.81 -11.04 -15.68
CA ASP A 133 -14.14 -10.04 -16.68
C ASP A 133 -14.94 -8.92 -16.03
N LEU A 134 -14.44 -7.68 -16.15
CA LEU A 134 -15.12 -6.49 -15.65
C LEU A 134 -16.27 -6.03 -16.55
N ASN A 135 -16.56 -6.76 -17.63
CA ASN A 135 -17.58 -6.46 -18.64
C ASN A 135 -17.40 -5.05 -19.22
N VAL A 136 -16.21 -4.82 -19.75
CA VAL A 136 -15.80 -3.56 -20.39
C VAL A 136 -15.15 -3.82 -21.74
N THR A 137 -15.10 -2.81 -22.60
CA THR A 137 -14.36 -2.86 -23.85
C THR A 137 -13.58 -1.57 -24.04
N ILE A 138 -12.37 -1.64 -24.58
CA ILE A 138 -11.59 -0.45 -24.93
C ILE A 138 -11.96 -0.06 -26.36
N THR A 139 -12.67 1.06 -26.53
CA THR A 139 -13.12 1.54 -27.85
C THR A 139 -12.21 2.62 -28.41
N ALA A 140 -11.50 3.35 -27.56
CA ALA A 140 -10.68 4.48 -27.95
C ALA A 140 -9.36 4.55 -27.17
N VAL A 141 -8.29 4.97 -27.84
CA VAL A 141 -6.96 5.18 -27.25
C VAL A 141 -6.42 6.52 -27.71
N CYS A 142 -5.94 7.33 -26.77
CA CYS A 142 -5.20 8.56 -27.01
C CYS A 142 -3.87 8.55 -26.27
N ASP A 143 -2.77 8.55 -27.02
CA ASP A 143 -1.43 8.82 -26.51
C ASP A 143 -0.67 9.64 -27.55
N ILE A 144 0.10 10.60 -27.06
CA ILE A 144 0.88 11.54 -27.89
C ILE A 144 2.22 10.95 -28.33
N PHE A 145 2.63 9.81 -27.77
CA PHE A 145 3.73 9.00 -28.27
C PHE A 145 3.20 7.81 -29.09
N ASP A 146 3.64 7.73 -30.34
CA ASP A 146 3.13 6.75 -31.31
C ASP A 146 3.26 5.29 -30.86
N ASN A 147 4.35 4.93 -30.20
CA ASN A 147 4.57 3.56 -29.73
C ASN A 147 3.62 3.19 -28.59
N HIS A 148 3.43 4.05 -27.60
CA HIS A 148 2.46 3.81 -26.52
C HIS A 148 1.03 3.68 -27.07
N ALA A 149 0.66 4.54 -28.03
CA ALA A 149 -0.66 4.47 -28.66
C ALA A 149 -0.88 3.12 -29.35
N GLU A 150 0.10 2.63 -30.12
CA GLU A 150 0.01 1.35 -30.82
C GLU A 150 -0.02 0.16 -29.85
N GLU A 151 0.79 0.19 -28.79
CA GLU A 151 0.76 -0.84 -27.75
C GLU A 151 -0.61 -0.90 -27.06
N ALA A 152 -1.20 0.24 -26.70
CA ALA A 152 -2.53 0.26 -26.11
C ALA A 152 -3.63 -0.20 -27.08
N ILE A 153 -3.53 0.11 -28.38
CA ILE A 153 -4.47 -0.41 -29.38
C ILE A 153 -4.33 -1.94 -29.50
N SER A 154 -3.09 -2.43 -29.53
CA SER A 154 -2.80 -3.87 -29.57
C SER A 154 -3.35 -4.59 -28.32
N ALA A 155 -3.13 -4.04 -27.14
CA ALA A 155 -3.67 -4.57 -25.89
C ALA A 155 -5.20 -4.53 -25.84
N GLY A 156 -5.83 -3.43 -26.25
CA GLY A 156 -7.29 -3.31 -26.28
C GLY A 156 -7.96 -4.24 -27.30
N ALA A 157 -7.26 -4.59 -28.38
CA ALA A 157 -7.72 -5.60 -29.34
C ALA A 157 -7.59 -7.04 -28.82
N ASN A 158 -6.69 -7.31 -27.86
CA ASN A 158 -6.42 -8.65 -27.34
C ASN A 158 -7.48 -9.11 -26.30
N ILE A 159 -8.75 -9.08 -26.70
CA ILE A 159 -9.90 -9.43 -25.85
C ILE A 159 -9.91 -10.88 -25.37
N HIS A 160 -9.14 -11.76 -26.03
CA HIS A 160 -9.01 -13.17 -25.68
C HIS A 160 -7.80 -13.46 -24.77
N ARG A 161 -7.01 -12.42 -24.41
CA ARG A 161 -5.80 -12.54 -23.57
C ARG A 161 -4.81 -13.57 -24.12
N GLU A 162 -4.59 -13.58 -25.44
CA GLU A 162 -3.73 -14.55 -26.10
C GLU A 162 -2.35 -13.97 -26.46
N GLY A 163 -1.37 -14.84 -26.68
CA GLY A 163 0.00 -14.50 -27.09
C GLY A 163 0.11 -14.07 -28.56
N LEU A 164 1.32 -14.08 -29.12
CA LEU A 164 1.63 -13.50 -30.45
C LEU A 164 0.88 -14.11 -31.64
N ASN A 165 0.39 -15.34 -31.50
CA ASN A 165 -0.35 -16.08 -32.55
C ASN A 165 -1.85 -16.20 -32.23
N GLY A 166 -2.35 -15.34 -31.34
CA GLY A 166 -3.72 -15.37 -30.87
C GLY A 166 -4.74 -14.78 -31.83
N LYS A 167 -6.01 -14.92 -31.47
CA LYS A 167 -7.14 -14.21 -32.08
C LYS A 167 -7.32 -12.89 -31.36
N TYR A 168 -7.55 -11.83 -32.15
CA TYR A 168 -7.76 -10.49 -31.63
C TYR A 168 -9.12 -9.97 -32.11
N GLY A 169 -9.75 -9.17 -31.26
CA GLY A 169 -11.01 -8.49 -31.54
C GLY A 169 -10.81 -7.21 -32.35
N LYS A 170 -11.86 -6.37 -32.35
CA LYS A 170 -11.83 -5.06 -33.00
C LYS A 170 -10.77 -4.18 -32.35
N ARG A 171 -9.92 -3.57 -33.17
CA ARG A 171 -8.92 -2.60 -32.72
C ARG A 171 -9.61 -1.33 -32.20
N PRO A 172 -9.23 -0.82 -31.00
CA PRO A 172 -9.66 0.50 -30.54
C PRO A 172 -9.32 1.60 -31.55
N LYS A 173 -10.17 2.62 -31.65
CA LYS A 173 -9.90 3.77 -32.50
C LYS A 173 -8.79 4.62 -31.88
N ARG A 174 -7.79 4.95 -32.69
CA ARG A 174 -6.72 5.87 -32.31
C ARG A 174 -7.18 7.32 -32.39
N TYR A 175 -6.85 8.09 -31.37
CA TYR A 175 -6.97 9.54 -31.33
C TYR A 175 -5.60 10.16 -31.08
N LYS A 176 -5.31 11.27 -31.76
CA LYS A 176 -4.10 12.07 -31.54
C LYS A 176 -4.33 13.18 -30.52
N ASN A 177 -5.58 13.57 -30.31
CA ASN A 177 -5.99 14.58 -29.35
C ASN A 177 -7.12 14.03 -28.47
N TYR A 178 -6.96 14.11 -27.14
CA TYR A 178 -7.93 13.53 -26.21
C TYR A 178 -9.30 14.19 -26.29
N ARG A 179 -9.39 15.47 -26.69
CA ARG A 179 -10.67 16.17 -26.83
C ARG A 179 -11.51 15.61 -27.97
N GLU A 180 -10.90 15.01 -28.99
CA GLU A 180 -11.61 14.30 -30.05
C GLU A 180 -12.15 12.96 -29.54
N LEU A 181 -11.37 12.25 -28.72
CA LEU A 181 -11.81 11.04 -28.03
C LEU A 181 -13.03 11.33 -27.14
N LEU A 182 -13.02 12.44 -26.40
CA LEU A 182 -14.13 12.83 -25.53
C LEU A 182 -15.42 13.15 -26.29
N LYS A 183 -15.35 13.51 -27.57
CA LYS A 183 -16.52 13.73 -28.44
C LYS A 183 -17.10 12.44 -29.00
N ASP A 184 -16.41 11.31 -28.84
CA ASP A 184 -16.87 10.04 -29.37
C ASP A 184 -18.07 9.50 -28.55
N ASN A 185 -19.17 9.23 -29.24
CA ASN A 185 -20.37 8.63 -28.65
C ASN A 185 -20.16 7.14 -28.33
N GLU A 186 -19.06 6.54 -28.82
CA GLU A 186 -18.61 5.20 -28.50
C GLU A 186 -17.75 5.10 -27.23
N VAL A 187 -17.65 6.18 -26.46
CA VAL A 187 -16.92 6.22 -25.17
C VAL A 187 -17.90 6.60 -24.06
N ASP A 188 -18.07 5.75 -23.06
CA ASP A 188 -18.91 6.01 -21.88
C ASP A 188 -18.08 6.56 -20.70
N ALA A 189 -16.83 6.10 -20.59
CA ALA A 189 -15.94 6.43 -19.49
C ALA A 189 -14.48 6.53 -19.96
N VAL A 190 -13.64 7.26 -19.24
CA VAL A 190 -12.22 7.41 -19.53
C VAL A 190 -11.34 7.07 -18.34
N VAL A 191 -10.21 6.42 -18.62
CA VAL A 191 -9.08 6.26 -17.70
C VAL A 191 -8.01 7.25 -18.12
N ILE A 192 -7.59 8.12 -17.20
CA ILE A 192 -6.59 9.15 -17.42
C ILE A 192 -5.34 8.80 -16.62
N ALA A 193 -4.24 8.52 -17.32
CA ALA A 193 -2.93 8.16 -16.77
C ALA A 193 -1.79 8.95 -17.46
N SER A 194 -2.05 10.24 -17.69
CA SER A 194 -1.14 11.22 -18.28
C SER A 194 -0.14 11.77 -17.23
N PRO A 195 0.72 12.74 -17.58
CA PRO A 195 1.50 13.51 -16.59
C PRO A 195 0.64 14.42 -15.71
N ASP A 196 1.12 14.80 -14.52
CA ASP A 196 0.37 15.58 -13.51
C ASP A 196 -0.21 16.89 -14.08
N HIS A 197 0.59 17.63 -14.87
CA HIS A 197 0.19 18.91 -15.47
C HIS A 197 -0.98 18.83 -16.44
N TRP A 198 -1.45 17.62 -16.76
CA TRP A 198 -2.64 17.40 -17.59
C TRP A 198 -3.86 16.90 -16.81
N HIS A 199 -3.69 16.39 -15.59
CA HIS A 199 -4.74 15.68 -14.86
C HIS A 199 -6.00 16.52 -14.66
N GLY A 200 -5.87 17.69 -14.02
CA GLY A 200 -7.01 18.57 -13.73
C GLY A 200 -7.78 18.96 -14.99
N GLN A 201 -7.07 19.38 -16.03
CA GLN A 201 -7.69 19.79 -17.30
C GLN A 201 -8.39 18.63 -18.02
N MET A 202 -7.73 17.48 -18.17
CA MET A 202 -8.31 16.32 -18.85
C MET A 202 -9.54 15.79 -18.10
N ALA A 203 -9.49 15.76 -16.77
CA ALA A 203 -10.62 15.36 -15.93
C ALA A 203 -11.79 16.33 -16.06
N MET A 204 -11.54 17.65 -15.98
CA MET A 204 -12.60 18.65 -16.17
C MET A 204 -13.23 18.57 -17.57
N ASP A 205 -12.44 18.39 -18.62
CA ASP A 205 -12.94 18.24 -19.98
C ASP A 205 -13.78 16.96 -20.15
N ALA A 206 -13.34 15.86 -19.54
CA ALA A 206 -14.09 14.59 -19.57
C ALA A 206 -15.44 14.71 -18.83
N VAL A 207 -15.46 15.35 -17.67
CA VAL A 207 -16.69 15.60 -16.91
C VAL A 207 -17.66 16.49 -17.70
N LYS A 208 -17.16 17.56 -18.34
CA LYS A 208 -17.98 18.42 -19.22
C LYS A 208 -18.54 17.67 -20.43
N ALA A 209 -17.80 16.69 -20.94
CA ALA A 209 -18.25 15.81 -22.02
C ALA A 209 -19.19 14.68 -21.54
N GLY A 210 -19.55 14.64 -20.24
CA GLY A 210 -20.43 13.64 -19.65
C GLY A 210 -19.81 12.25 -19.54
N LYS A 211 -18.48 12.13 -19.55
CA LYS A 211 -17.78 10.84 -19.46
C LYS A 211 -17.42 10.54 -18.00
N HIS A 212 -17.66 9.31 -17.56
CA HIS A 212 -17.14 8.81 -16.27
C HIS A 212 -15.62 8.87 -16.23
N VAL A 213 -15.03 9.19 -15.07
CA VAL A 213 -13.60 9.46 -14.96
C VAL A 213 -12.96 8.59 -13.90
N TYR A 214 -11.96 7.81 -14.31
CA TYR A 214 -10.93 7.30 -13.43
C TYR A 214 -9.66 8.12 -13.69
N LEU A 215 -9.19 8.85 -12.69
CA LEU A 215 -8.02 9.72 -12.79
C LEU A 215 -6.91 9.16 -11.93
N GLU A 216 -5.73 8.90 -12.48
CA GLU A 216 -4.56 8.59 -11.65
C GLU A 216 -4.19 9.76 -10.73
N LYS A 217 -3.60 9.43 -9.58
CA LYS A 217 -3.06 10.43 -8.67
C LYS A 217 -1.75 11.03 -9.24
N PRO A 218 -1.39 12.27 -8.87
CA PRO A 218 -2.14 13.25 -8.06
C PRO A 218 -3.34 13.82 -8.82
N MET A 219 -4.33 14.39 -8.13
CA MET A 219 -5.55 14.86 -8.80
C MET A 219 -5.34 16.06 -9.73
N THR A 220 -4.46 17.00 -9.37
CA THR A 220 -4.31 18.29 -10.06
C THR A 220 -2.88 18.81 -9.96
N TRP A 221 -2.51 19.67 -10.91
CA TRP A 221 -1.18 20.28 -10.93
C TRP A 221 -1.13 21.57 -10.12
N THR A 222 -2.23 22.32 -10.09
CA THR A 222 -2.33 23.57 -9.36
C THR A 222 -3.45 23.54 -8.32
N VAL A 223 -3.31 24.40 -7.30
CA VAL A 223 -4.33 24.58 -6.27
C VAL A 223 -5.67 25.03 -6.88
N PRO A 224 -5.75 26.05 -7.76
CA PRO A 224 -6.99 26.46 -8.41
C PRO A 224 -7.73 25.32 -9.14
N GLU A 225 -7.01 24.47 -9.88
CA GLU A 225 -7.60 23.30 -10.56
C GLU A 225 -8.34 22.37 -9.60
N THR A 226 -7.85 22.24 -8.37
CA THR A 226 -8.44 21.41 -7.32
C THR A 226 -9.85 21.86 -6.96
N TYR A 227 -10.04 23.18 -6.82
CA TYR A 227 -11.35 23.78 -6.56
C TYR A 227 -12.25 23.69 -7.78
N CYS A 228 -11.73 24.00 -8.97
CA CYS A 228 -12.48 23.94 -10.22
C CYS A 228 -13.04 22.54 -10.47
N LEU A 229 -12.22 21.50 -10.33
CA LEU A 229 -12.65 20.11 -10.53
C LEU A 229 -13.68 19.69 -9.47
N ARG A 230 -13.46 20.01 -8.19
CA ARG A 230 -14.44 19.69 -7.13
C ARG A 230 -15.79 20.38 -7.38
N ASN A 231 -15.77 21.66 -7.73
CA ASN A 231 -16.99 22.43 -7.99
C ASN A 231 -17.75 21.90 -9.21
N LEU A 232 -17.03 21.56 -10.28
CA LEU A 232 -17.62 20.94 -11.46
C LEU A 232 -18.27 19.60 -11.14
N MET A 233 -17.60 18.75 -10.35
CA MET A 233 -18.13 17.45 -9.94
C MET A 233 -19.39 17.57 -9.07
N LYS A 234 -19.48 18.57 -8.19
CA LYS A 234 -20.70 18.83 -7.39
C LYS A 234 -21.93 19.13 -8.25
N GLN A 235 -21.72 19.59 -9.48
CA GLN A 235 -22.77 19.94 -10.44
C GLN A 235 -23.00 18.84 -11.50
N SER A 236 -22.27 17.73 -11.41
CA SER A 236 -22.27 16.67 -12.41
C SER A 236 -22.87 15.37 -11.86
N HIS A 237 -23.43 14.56 -12.76
CA HIS A 237 -23.87 13.19 -12.48
C HIS A 237 -22.78 12.16 -12.80
N VAL A 238 -21.63 12.62 -13.28
CA VAL A 238 -20.48 11.79 -13.62
C VAL A 238 -19.91 11.13 -12.36
N VAL A 239 -19.72 9.81 -12.39
CA VAL A 239 -18.89 9.08 -11.41
C VAL A 239 -17.40 9.38 -11.66
N PHE A 240 -16.73 9.89 -10.63
CA PHE A 240 -15.29 10.17 -10.59
C PHE A 240 -14.61 9.34 -9.50
N GLN A 241 -13.50 8.68 -9.81
CA GLN A 241 -12.63 8.02 -8.84
C GLN A 241 -11.17 8.42 -9.07
N LEU A 242 -10.49 8.82 -7.99
CA LEU A 242 -9.05 9.06 -7.98
C LEU A 242 -8.28 7.75 -7.72
N GLY A 243 -7.13 7.59 -8.39
CA GLY A 243 -6.33 6.37 -8.46
C GLY A 243 -5.52 6.05 -7.21
N HIS A 244 -6.15 5.88 -6.05
CA HIS A 244 -5.54 5.29 -4.85
C HIS A 244 -5.94 3.83 -4.66
N GLN A 245 -5.14 2.92 -5.23
CA GLN A 245 -5.52 1.51 -5.33
C GLN A 245 -5.44 0.76 -3.99
N ASN A 246 -4.72 1.29 -3.01
CA ASN A 246 -4.51 0.67 -1.70
C ASN A 246 -5.72 0.74 -0.77
N ARG A 247 -6.87 1.22 -1.27
CA ARG A 247 -8.10 1.41 -0.49
C ARG A 247 -8.82 0.15 -0.05
N GLN A 248 -8.43 -0.99 -0.60
CA GLN A 248 -9.03 -2.28 -0.33
C GLN A 248 -8.06 -3.22 0.40
N ILE A 249 -7.04 -2.70 1.08
CA ILE A 249 -6.11 -3.52 1.88
C ILE A 249 -6.79 -3.92 3.21
N GLU A 250 -6.93 -5.23 3.43
CA GLU A 250 -7.58 -5.82 4.62
C GLU A 250 -6.90 -5.34 5.93
N ALA A 251 -5.57 -5.21 5.94
CA ALA A 251 -4.82 -4.71 7.09
C ALA A 251 -5.22 -3.28 7.49
N TYR A 252 -5.64 -2.42 6.57
CA TYR A 252 -6.08 -1.06 6.91
C TYR A 252 -7.45 -1.05 7.59
N GLN A 253 -8.31 -2.02 7.25
CA GLN A 253 -9.60 -2.20 7.92
C GLN A 253 -9.37 -2.65 9.37
N ARG A 254 -8.51 -3.64 9.58
CA ARG A 254 -8.12 -4.07 10.93
C ARG A 254 -7.46 -2.94 11.72
N ALA A 255 -6.57 -2.16 11.10
CA ALA A 255 -5.96 -0.99 11.73
C ALA A 255 -7.00 0.03 12.19
N ARG A 256 -8.04 0.29 11.38
CA ARG A 256 -9.15 1.18 11.75
C ARG A 256 -9.95 0.65 12.94
N GLU A 257 -10.26 -0.65 12.96
CA GLU A 257 -10.95 -1.27 14.12
C GLU A 257 -10.12 -1.16 15.42
N ILE A 258 -8.79 -1.29 15.34
CA ILE A 258 -7.87 -1.11 16.48
C ILE A 258 -7.92 0.32 17.02
N ILE A 259 -7.92 1.31 16.12
CA ILE A 259 -8.03 2.73 16.46
C ILE A 259 -9.40 3.04 17.07
N GLU A 260 -10.49 2.59 16.45
CA GLU A 260 -11.86 2.81 16.93
C GLU A 260 -12.10 2.22 18.33
N LYS A 261 -11.47 1.07 18.64
CA LYS A 261 -11.51 0.47 19.97
C LYS A 261 -10.59 1.16 21.01
N GLY A 262 -9.81 2.17 20.61
CA GLY A 262 -8.90 2.88 21.49
C GLY A 262 -7.75 2.01 22.03
N LEU A 263 -7.33 0.98 21.29
CA LEU A 263 -6.35 0.00 21.78
C LEU A 263 -4.90 0.52 21.80
N LEU A 264 -4.65 1.67 21.19
CA LEU A 264 -3.34 2.35 21.22
C LEU A 264 -3.27 3.45 22.29
N GLY A 265 -4.38 3.77 22.97
CA GLY A 265 -4.50 5.01 23.73
C GLY A 265 -4.52 6.24 22.82
N THR A 266 -4.18 7.41 23.39
CA THR A 266 -4.15 8.68 22.63
C THR A 266 -3.00 8.66 21.61
N VAL A 267 -3.33 8.78 20.33
CA VAL A 267 -2.34 8.88 19.24
C VAL A 267 -1.86 10.32 19.12
N SER A 268 -0.55 10.55 19.26
CA SER A 268 0.05 11.89 19.17
C SER A 268 1.02 12.04 18.00
N LEU A 269 1.56 10.94 17.46
CA LEU A 269 2.53 10.97 16.37
C LEU A 269 2.28 9.84 15.35
N ILE A 270 2.35 10.20 14.08
CA ILE A 270 2.40 9.26 12.96
C ILE A 270 3.73 9.46 12.25
N GLU A 271 4.44 8.37 11.98
CA GLU A 271 5.62 8.37 11.12
C GLU A 271 5.35 7.54 9.88
N THR A 272 5.57 8.13 8.71
CA THR A 272 5.52 7.40 7.45
C THR A 272 6.57 7.92 6.47
N GLY A 273 6.83 7.17 5.42
CA GLY A 273 7.84 7.56 4.45
C GLY A 273 7.95 6.65 3.25
N THR A 274 8.69 7.13 2.26
CA THR A 274 9.00 6.39 1.04
C THR A 274 10.50 6.25 0.89
N ASN A 275 10.95 5.05 0.57
CA ASN A 275 12.35 4.71 0.36
C ASN A 275 12.49 4.00 -0.97
N ARG A 276 13.37 4.51 -1.83
CA ARG A 276 13.73 3.91 -3.11
C ARG A 276 15.24 4.03 -3.27
N ASN A 277 15.85 3.14 -4.04
CA ASN A 277 17.29 3.21 -4.37
C ASN A 277 17.55 2.46 -5.67
N ASP A 278 16.82 2.84 -6.70
CA ASP A 278 17.00 2.33 -8.04
C ASP A 278 16.56 3.41 -9.05
N PRO A 279 17.12 3.43 -10.27
CA PRO A 279 16.82 4.46 -11.26
C PRO A 279 15.33 4.58 -11.58
N ASN A 280 14.60 3.46 -11.70
CA ASN A 280 13.16 3.48 -11.97
C ASN A 280 12.39 4.12 -10.80
N GLY A 281 12.72 3.71 -9.57
CA GLY A 281 12.20 4.32 -8.36
C GLY A 281 12.47 5.83 -8.26
N ALA A 282 13.58 6.30 -8.80
CA ALA A 282 13.97 7.71 -8.83
C ALA A 282 13.55 8.48 -10.10
N TRP A 283 12.65 7.88 -10.90
CA TRP A 283 12.10 8.39 -12.16
C TRP A 283 13.12 8.57 -13.31
N VAL A 284 14.26 7.89 -13.21
CA VAL A 284 15.32 7.85 -14.22
C VAL A 284 15.14 6.61 -15.10
N TYR A 285 14.15 6.68 -15.99
CA TYR A 285 13.85 5.58 -16.91
C TYR A 285 14.75 5.59 -18.15
N PRO A 286 14.97 4.42 -18.79
CA PRO A 286 15.45 4.35 -20.16
C PRO A 286 14.50 5.10 -21.10
N ILE A 287 15.07 5.83 -22.06
CA ILE A 287 14.30 6.49 -23.13
C ILE A 287 14.03 5.46 -24.22
N HIS A 288 12.79 5.42 -24.70
CA HIS A 288 12.40 4.47 -25.74
C HIS A 288 13.19 4.73 -27.05
N PRO A 289 13.77 3.71 -27.71
CA PRO A 289 14.65 3.90 -28.87
C PRO A 289 13.98 4.59 -30.07
N ASN A 290 12.66 4.42 -30.23
CA ASN A 290 11.88 5.07 -31.29
C ASN A 290 11.38 6.49 -30.94
N ALA A 291 11.75 7.02 -29.76
CA ALA A 291 11.29 8.32 -29.34
C ALA A 291 12.02 9.46 -30.08
N SER A 292 11.25 10.36 -30.67
CA SER A 292 11.77 11.49 -31.44
C SER A 292 10.70 12.58 -31.61
N PRO A 293 11.04 13.77 -32.12
CA PRO A 293 10.04 14.79 -32.46
C PRO A 293 9.01 14.34 -33.52
N LYS A 294 9.29 13.26 -34.26
CA LYS A 294 8.36 12.71 -35.27
C LYS A 294 7.32 11.77 -34.67
N THR A 295 7.65 11.16 -33.54
CA THR A 295 6.81 10.15 -32.88
C THR A 295 6.13 10.67 -31.62
N ILE A 296 6.56 11.83 -31.11
CA ILE A 296 6.00 12.51 -29.93
C ILE A 296 5.45 13.87 -30.34
N ASP A 297 4.17 14.12 -30.06
CA ASP A 297 3.59 15.45 -30.18
C ASP A 297 3.97 16.32 -28.98
N TRP A 298 5.10 17.03 -29.11
CA TRP A 298 5.62 17.90 -28.05
C TRP A 298 4.71 19.08 -27.72
N LYS A 299 4.02 19.62 -28.73
CA LYS A 299 3.12 20.76 -28.53
C LYS A 299 1.95 20.36 -27.64
N GLN A 300 1.42 19.15 -27.84
CA GLN A 300 0.43 18.59 -26.93
C GLN A 300 1.03 18.12 -25.59
N PHE A 301 2.29 17.70 -25.54
CA PHE A 301 2.92 17.43 -24.25
C PHE A 301 2.94 18.68 -23.36
N GLU A 302 3.37 19.82 -23.90
CA GLU A 302 3.51 21.06 -23.14
C GLU A 302 2.19 21.57 -22.55
N GLY A 303 1.15 21.61 -23.37
CA GLY A 303 -0.16 22.06 -22.95
C GLY A 303 -0.60 23.40 -23.49
N ASP A 304 -1.72 23.84 -22.95
CA ASP A 304 -2.35 25.10 -23.31
C ASP A 304 -1.45 26.29 -22.89
N PRO A 305 -1.08 27.20 -23.80
CA PRO A 305 -0.24 28.35 -23.47
C PRO A 305 -0.78 29.22 -22.34
N ASP A 306 -2.10 29.36 -22.21
CA ASP A 306 -2.69 30.20 -21.16
C ASP A 306 -2.53 29.56 -19.77
N ARG A 307 -2.67 28.22 -19.69
CA ARG A 307 -2.42 27.46 -18.45
C ARG A 307 -0.94 27.48 -18.06
N ILE A 308 -0.06 27.34 -19.05
CA ILE A 308 1.38 27.45 -18.83
C ILE A 308 1.70 28.86 -18.31
N LYS A 309 1.11 29.90 -18.91
CA LYS A 309 1.28 31.28 -18.47
C LYS A 309 0.82 31.47 -17.02
N GLU A 310 -0.36 30.97 -16.64
CA GLU A 310 -0.87 31.04 -15.26
C GLU A 310 0.12 30.42 -14.25
N TYR A 311 0.63 29.22 -14.56
CA TYR A 311 1.64 28.56 -13.74
C TYR A 311 2.94 29.38 -13.64
N MET A 312 3.43 29.90 -14.76
CA MET A 312 4.68 30.66 -14.81
C MET A 312 4.55 32.03 -14.11
N ASP A 313 3.39 32.67 -14.18
CA ASP A 313 3.07 33.90 -13.45
C ASP A 313 3.10 33.64 -11.94
N TYR A 314 2.51 32.52 -11.47
CA TYR A 314 2.61 32.10 -10.07
C TYR A 314 4.06 31.88 -9.66
N MET A 315 4.81 31.08 -10.42
CA MET A 315 6.23 30.79 -10.12
C MET A 315 7.07 32.06 -10.07
N THR A 316 6.79 33.04 -10.92
CA THR A 316 7.49 34.33 -10.93
C THR A 316 7.09 35.20 -9.74
N SER A 317 5.79 35.39 -9.53
CA SER A 317 5.25 36.24 -8.46
C SER A 317 5.64 35.77 -7.05
N ALA A 318 5.76 34.44 -6.86
CA ALA A 318 6.20 33.83 -5.61
C ALA A 318 7.73 33.71 -5.46
N GLY A 319 8.53 34.23 -6.41
CA GLY A 319 10.00 34.14 -6.35
C GLY A 319 10.57 32.73 -6.53
N LEU A 320 9.83 31.86 -7.22
CA LEU A 320 10.11 30.42 -7.40
C LEU A 320 10.81 30.08 -8.72
N THR A 321 11.25 31.07 -9.49
CA THR A 321 11.87 30.86 -10.81
C THR A 321 13.10 29.95 -10.77
N LYS A 322 13.79 29.86 -9.62
CA LYS A 322 14.90 28.91 -9.37
C LYS A 322 14.51 27.43 -9.49
N TYR A 323 13.21 27.10 -9.43
CA TYR A 323 12.68 25.73 -9.55
C TYR A 323 12.17 25.40 -10.96
N ILE A 324 12.11 26.39 -11.85
CA ILE A 324 11.76 26.18 -13.26
C ILE A 324 12.93 25.45 -13.92
N GLY A 325 12.62 24.48 -14.79
CA GLY A 325 13.66 23.73 -15.48
C GLY A 325 14.60 24.63 -16.31
N PRO A 326 15.86 24.23 -16.49
CA PRO A 326 16.90 25.10 -17.06
C PRO A 326 16.68 25.49 -18.52
N ASP A 327 16.04 24.61 -19.30
CA ASP A 327 15.67 24.87 -20.70
C ASP A 327 14.24 25.41 -20.81
N SER A 328 14.00 26.21 -21.87
CA SER A 328 12.64 26.60 -22.26
C SER A 328 11.75 25.37 -22.49
N ARG A 329 10.50 25.46 -22.04
CA ARG A 329 9.43 24.50 -22.26
C ARG A 329 9.16 24.19 -23.75
N GLU A 330 9.40 25.15 -24.64
CA GLU A 330 9.23 24.95 -26.09
C GLU A 330 10.28 24.00 -26.69
N LYS A 331 11.43 23.83 -26.01
CA LYS A 331 12.51 22.98 -26.48
C LYS A 331 12.15 21.51 -26.28
N PHE A 332 12.02 20.77 -27.38
CA PHE A 332 11.83 19.33 -27.35
C PHE A 332 12.88 18.64 -26.48
N SER A 333 12.43 17.83 -25.52
CA SER A 333 13.31 17.07 -24.64
C SER A 333 12.75 15.69 -24.35
N LEU A 334 13.47 14.65 -24.80
CA LEU A 334 13.16 13.26 -24.48
C LEU A 334 13.25 13.00 -22.98
N GLU A 335 14.20 13.66 -22.30
CA GLU A 335 14.34 13.52 -20.86
C GLU A 335 13.12 14.07 -20.13
N ARG A 336 12.66 15.28 -20.48
CA ARG A 336 11.45 15.86 -19.88
C ARG A 336 10.19 15.07 -20.24
N PHE A 337 10.11 14.50 -21.45
CA PHE A 337 8.98 13.64 -21.82
C PHE A 337 8.89 12.37 -20.96
N PHE A 338 9.98 11.60 -20.88
CA PHE A 338 9.96 10.30 -20.17
C PHE A 338 10.12 10.45 -18.66
N ARG A 339 10.83 11.48 -18.20
CA ARG A 339 11.18 11.71 -16.78
C ARG A 339 10.55 12.99 -16.26
N TRP A 340 9.35 13.31 -16.73
CA TRP A 340 8.60 14.53 -16.38
C TRP A 340 8.48 14.73 -14.87
N ARG A 341 8.45 13.65 -14.07
CA ARG A 341 8.43 13.69 -12.59
C ARG A 341 9.62 14.42 -11.96
N CYS A 342 10.76 14.48 -12.65
CA CYS A 342 11.96 15.18 -12.19
C CYS A 342 11.86 16.71 -12.29
N TRP A 343 10.80 17.26 -12.90
CA TRP A 343 10.69 18.68 -13.24
C TRP A 343 9.38 19.25 -12.69
N TRP A 344 9.46 20.32 -11.90
CA TRP A 344 8.28 21.03 -11.37
C TRP A 344 7.37 21.57 -12.49
N ASP A 345 7.94 21.79 -13.68
CA ASP A 345 7.23 22.14 -14.91
C ASP A 345 6.09 21.17 -15.25
N TYR A 346 6.20 19.90 -14.89
CA TYR A 346 5.23 18.88 -15.29
C TYR A 346 4.72 18.04 -14.12
N SER A 347 5.33 18.19 -12.94
CA SER A 347 5.05 17.35 -11.78
C SER A 347 4.72 18.16 -10.53
N THR A 348 4.10 17.48 -9.59
CA THR A 348 3.82 17.94 -8.22
C THR A 348 4.85 17.43 -7.21
N GLY A 349 5.97 16.90 -7.71
CA GLY A 349 7.10 16.40 -6.93
C GLY A 349 6.79 15.18 -6.06
N LEU A 350 7.65 14.94 -5.07
CA LEU A 350 7.49 13.82 -4.11
C LEU A 350 6.17 13.91 -3.33
N SER A 351 5.64 15.12 -3.11
CA SER A 351 4.39 15.32 -2.39
C SER A 351 3.20 14.76 -3.17
N GLY A 352 2.98 15.17 -4.41
CA GLY A 352 1.86 14.62 -5.18
C GLY A 352 2.08 13.20 -5.72
N ASP A 353 3.33 12.78 -5.95
CA ASP A 353 3.62 11.42 -6.44
C ASP A 353 3.63 10.37 -5.33
N LEU A 354 4.39 10.56 -4.25
CA LEU A 354 4.65 9.49 -3.26
C LEU A 354 3.99 9.72 -1.91
N LEU A 355 3.96 10.95 -1.42
CA LEU A 355 3.32 11.29 -0.14
C LEU A 355 1.82 11.04 -0.19
N THR A 356 1.15 11.28 -1.32
CA THR A 356 -0.28 11.01 -1.48
C THR A 356 -0.67 9.57 -1.15
N HIS A 357 0.16 8.58 -1.50
CA HIS A 357 -0.07 7.18 -1.11
C HIS A 357 -0.01 6.97 0.41
N GLU A 358 0.93 7.64 1.06
CA GLU A 358 1.15 7.54 2.50
C GLU A 358 0.05 8.26 3.29
N TYR A 359 -0.30 9.47 2.85
CA TYR A 359 -1.43 10.24 3.37
C TYR A 359 -2.73 9.47 3.19
N ASP A 360 -3.00 8.91 2.00
CA ASP A 360 -4.25 8.19 1.74
C ASP A 360 -4.39 6.97 2.66
N ALA A 361 -3.31 6.20 2.86
CA ALA A 361 -3.31 5.09 3.82
C ALA A 361 -3.67 5.55 5.24
N MET A 362 -3.10 6.66 5.71
CA MET A 362 -3.43 7.19 7.04
C MET A 362 -4.85 7.77 7.09
N ASN A 363 -5.30 8.45 6.03
CA ASN A 363 -6.64 9.03 5.95
C ASN A 363 -7.74 7.96 5.90
N GLN A 364 -7.46 6.78 5.35
CA GLN A 364 -8.38 5.63 5.41
C GLN A 364 -8.51 5.03 6.82
N ILE A 365 -7.44 5.06 7.61
CA ILE A 365 -7.39 4.45 8.94
C ILE A 365 -7.94 5.41 10.00
N LEU A 366 -7.56 6.69 9.93
CA LEU A 366 -7.79 7.69 10.97
C LEU A 366 -8.79 8.78 10.56
N HIS A 367 -9.20 8.81 9.29
CA HIS A 367 -10.05 9.87 8.72
C HIS A 367 -9.47 11.27 9.01
N LEU A 368 -8.16 11.45 8.78
CA LEU A 368 -7.40 12.65 9.13
C LEU A 368 -8.01 13.95 8.57
N GLY A 369 -8.40 13.95 7.30
CA GLY A 369 -8.79 15.17 6.59
C GLY A 369 -7.59 16.07 6.27
N ILE A 370 -7.85 17.36 6.05
CA ILE A 370 -6.82 18.34 5.69
C ILE A 370 -6.08 18.79 6.97
N PRO A 371 -4.74 18.82 6.99
CA PRO A 371 -3.98 19.28 8.14
C PRO A 371 -4.15 20.78 8.36
N THR A 372 -4.07 21.22 9.61
CA THR A 372 -4.06 22.64 10.00
C THR A 372 -2.84 23.37 9.44
N SER A 373 -1.69 22.69 9.37
CA SER A 373 -0.49 23.26 8.74
C SER A 373 0.45 22.21 8.15
N ALA A 374 1.31 22.65 7.22
CA ALA A 374 2.37 21.83 6.63
C ALA A 374 3.69 22.61 6.57
N THR A 375 4.80 21.96 6.93
CA THR A 375 6.16 22.48 6.76
C THR A 375 7.05 21.43 6.11
N SER A 376 7.82 21.81 5.10
CA SER A 376 8.62 20.87 4.31
C SER A 376 10.09 21.31 4.16
N SER A 377 10.98 20.33 4.07
CA SER A 377 12.41 20.53 3.86
C SER A 377 12.99 19.39 3.00
N GLY A 378 14.12 19.62 2.35
CA GLY A 378 14.70 18.64 1.45
C GLY A 378 15.56 19.26 0.35
N GLY A 379 15.93 18.45 -0.63
CA GLY A 379 16.77 18.91 -1.74
C GLY A 379 17.10 17.81 -2.73
N VAL A 380 17.86 18.18 -3.75
CA VAL A 380 18.51 17.26 -4.67
C VAL A 380 19.89 16.95 -4.11
N TYR A 381 20.04 15.83 -3.41
CA TYR A 381 21.27 15.48 -2.71
C TYR A 381 22.09 14.41 -3.44
N PHE A 382 21.46 13.48 -4.15
CA PHE A 382 22.11 12.35 -4.82
C PHE A 382 22.04 12.43 -6.35
N PHE A 383 20.85 12.56 -6.93
CA PHE A 383 20.65 12.56 -8.38
C PHE A 383 20.97 13.93 -9.00
N LYS A 384 22.24 14.16 -9.32
CA LYS A 384 22.73 15.40 -9.95
C LYS A 384 22.51 15.43 -11.48
N ASP A 385 21.35 14.99 -11.94
CA ASP A 385 20.97 14.91 -13.36
C ASP A 385 20.33 16.21 -13.88
N GLY A 386 20.33 17.28 -13.08
CA GLY A 386 19.76 18.57 -13.44
C GLY A 386 18.29 18.73 -13.06
N ARG A 387 17.65 17.70 -12.48
CA ARG A 387 16.27 17.77 -11.97
C ARG A 387 16.05 18.98 -11.07
N THR A 388 14.83 19.51 -11.08
CA THR A 388 14.43 20.59 -10.15
C THR A 388 13.60 20.08 -8.97
N VAL A 389 13.03 18.88 -9.10
CA VAL A 389 12.32 18.18 -8.02
C VAL A 389 13.32 17.50 -7.07
N PRO A 390 13.17 17.65 -5.73
CA PRO A 390 14.07 17.04 -4.77
C PRO A 390 14.03 15.51 -4.81
N ASP A 391 15.16 14.87 -4.51
CA ASP A 391 15.26 13.41 -4.31
C ASP A 391 15.15 13.01 -2.83
N VAL A 392 15.19 13.99 -1.93
CA VAL A 392 14.88 13.87 -0.51
C VAL A 392 13.88 14.96 -0.14
N LEU A 393 12.73 14.58 0.41
CA LEU A 393 11.71 15.50 0.90
C LEU A 393 11.18 15.00 2.25
N GLN A 394 11.06 15.90 3.22
CA GLN A 394 10.39 15.65 4.48
C GLN A 394 9.26 16.65 4.63
N THR A 395 8.15 16.25 5.24
CA THR A 395 7.02 17.14 5.50
C THR A 395 6.39 16.80 6.84
N THR A 396 6.22 17.82 7.67
CA THR A 396 5.49 17.75 8.95
C THR A 396 4.12 18.33 8.73
N PHE A 397 3.08 17.56 9.07
CA PHE A 397 1.69 17.98 9.02
C PHE A 397 1.10 18.03 10.43
N GLU A 398 0.53 19.17 10.80
CA GLU A 398 -0.12 19.34 12.10
C GLU A 398 -1.62 19.18 11.98
N TYR A 399 -2.22 18.39 12.87
CA TYR A 399 -3.66 18.27 13.07
C TYR A 399 -3.97 18.76 14.48
N ALA A 400 -3.91 20.08 14.68
CA ALA A 400 -3.96 20.70 16.01
C ALA A 400 -5.25 20.34 16.77
N GLU A 401 -6.39 20.32 16.08
CA GLU A 401 -7.69 19.91 16.65
C GLU A 401 -7.72 18.45 17.12
N ARG A 402 -6.78 17.63 16.66
CA ARG A 402 -6.64 16.21 17.01
C ARG A 402 -5.46 15.94 17.95
N ASN A 403 -4.70 16.96 18.35
CA ASN A 403 -3.47 16.84 19.13
C ASN A 403 -2.46 15.85 18.53
N LEU A 404 -2.31 15.89 17.20
CA LEU A 404 -1.60 14.87 16.43
C LEU A 404 -0.72 15.52 15.35
N THR A 405 0.49 15.00 15.22
CA THR A 405 1.41 15.33 14.13
C THR A 405 1.62 14.12 13.21
N MET A 406 1.67 14.34 11.89
CA MET A 406 2.08 13.33 10.92
C MET A 406 3.39 13.75 10.25
N LEU A 407 4.40 12.88 10.33
CA LEU A 407 5.69 13.04 9.68
C LEU A 407 5.76 12.18 8.42
N TYR A 408 6.00 12.82 7.28
CA TYR A 408 6.38 12.16 6.03
C TYR A 408 7.86 12.37 5.76
N SER A 409 8.57 11.31 5.38
CA SER A 409 9.99 11.41 4.98
C SER A 409 10.28 10.53 3.76
N ALA A 410 10.87 11.10 2.72
CA ALA A 410 11.18 10.43 1.47
C ALA A 410 12.66 10.50 1.12
N THR A 411 13.18 9.41 0.56
CA THR A 411 14.47 9.38 -0.13
C THR A 411 14.39 8.46 -1.35
N LEU A 412 14.95 8.92 -2.46
CA LEU A 412 15.07 8.15 -3.70
C LEU A 412 16.43 7.45 -3.86
N ALA A 413 17.32 7.57 -2.87
CA ALA A 413 18.69 7.04 -2.90
C ALA A 413 19.01 6.07 -1.73
N SER A 414 18.01 5.57 -1.02
CA SER A 414 18.17 4.54 0.02
C SER A 414 16.95 3.62 0.12
N GLN A 415 17.19 2.31 0.15
CA GLN A 415 16.16 1.26 0.31
C GLN A 415 15.97 0.83 1.76
N PHE A 416 16.57 1.54 2.73
CA PHE A 416 16.43 1.17 4.13
C PHE A 416 14.96 1.20 4.54
N ARG A 417 14.40 0.06 4.95
CA ARG A 417 12.97 -0.06 5.23
C ARG A 417 12.60 0.70 6.49
N ARG A 418 11.62 1.61 6.36
CA ARG A 418 11.00 2.35 7.46
C ARG A 418 9.52 2.00 7.44
N SER A 419 9.01 1.45 8.54
CA SER A 419 7.59 1.10 8.67
C SER A 419 6.74 2.36 8.85
N ARG A 420 5.46 2.25 8.49
CA ARG A 420 4.45 3.25 8.87
C ARG A 420 4.08 3.00 10.32
N LYS A 421 4.19 4.00 11.18
CA LYS A 421 3.90 3.91 12.61
C LYS A 421 2.77 4.84 12.97
N ILE A 422 1.84 4.32 13.77
CA ILE A 422 0.82 5.11 14.46
C ILE A 422 1.12 4.93 15.95
N MET A 423 1.59 5.99 16.59
CA MET A 423 2.16 5.95 17.94
C MET A 423 1.15 6.51 18.93
N GLY A 424 0.53 5.61 19.69
CA GLY A 424 -0.34 5.95 20.81
C GLY A 424 0.36 5.83 22.16
N HIS A 425 -0.24 6.45 23.16
CA HIS A 425 0.25 6.46 24.54
C HIS A 425 0.48 5.06 25.13
N ASP A 426 -0.41 4.11 24.82
CA ASP A 426 -0.41 2.78 25.41
C ASP A 426 0.19 1.70 24.49
N ALA A 427 0.17 1.93 23.17
CA ALA A 427 0.79 1.04 22.20
C ALA A 427 1.11 1.74 20.89
N THR A 428 2.10 1.21 20.17
CA THR A 428 2.43 1.62 18.80
C THR A 428 2.00 0.55 17.81
N MET A 429 1.36 0.98 16.72
CA MET A 429 1.00 0.13 15.59
C MET A 429 1.90 0.39 14.39
N GLU A 430 2.55 -0.66 13.88
CA GLU A 430 3.23 -0.66 12.59
C GLU A 430 2.31 -1.26 11.52
N VAL A 431 2.06 -0.55 10.42
CA VAL A 431 1.05 -0.94 9.43
C VAL A 431 1.59 -0.96 7.98
N GLY A 432 1.30 -2.03 7.26
CA GLY A 432 1.64 -2.25 5.86
C GLY A 432 0.66 -3.24 5.21
N SER A 433 1.18 -4.23 4.48
CA SER A 433 0.38 -5.40 4.02
C SER A 433 -0.03 -6.33 5.18
N SER A 434 0.65 -6.22 6.32
CA SER A 434 0.31 -6.79 7.61
C SER A 434 0.40 -5.68 8.65
N LEU A 435 -0.06 -5.93 9.88
CA LEU A 435 0.17 -5.00 10.98
C LEU A 435 0.67 -5.69 12.24
N VAL A 436 1.34 -4.90 13.07
CA VAL A 436 1.93 -5.30 14.35
C VAL A 436 1.60 -4.25 15.38
N ILE A 437 1.31 -4.67 16.61
CA ILE A 437 1.16 -3.79 17.75
C ILE A 437 2.18 -4.17 18.80
N THR A 438 2.86 -3.16 19.32
CA THR A 438 3.81 -3.27 20.43
C THR A 438 3.30 -2.40 21.58
N VAL A 439 3.07 -3.02 22.74
CA VAL A 439 2.58 -2.32 23.94
C VAL A 439 3.71 -1.53 24.59
N ASP A 440 3.42 -0.30 25.00
CA ASP A 440 4.39 0.59 25.65
C ASP A 440 4.73 0.08 27.08
N PRO A 441 6.01 0.05 27.50
CA PRO A 441 6.39 -0.33 28.86
C PRO A 441 5.78 0.50 29.99
N ARG A 442 5.28 1.69 29.69
CA ARG A 442 4.64 2.62 30.62
C ARG A 442 3.13 2.74 30.39
N SER A 443 2.53 1.88 29.58
CA SER A 443 1.10 1.88 29.34
C SER A 443 0.29 1.86 30.64
N GLU A 444 -0.68 2.77 30.72
CA GLU A 444 -1.67 2.82 31.80
C GLU A 444 -2.80 1.82 31.54
N GLN A 445 -3.26 1.73 30.29
CA GLN A 445 -4.32 0.81 29.85
C GLN A 445 -3.96 -0.67 30.07
N TYR A 446 -2.68 -1.02 29.88
CA TYR A 446 -2.18 -2.40 29.95
C TYR A 446 -1.39 -2.71 31.22
N LYS A 447 -1.29 -1.76 32.17
CA LYS A 447 -0.47 -1.87 33.40
C LYS A 447 -0.67 -3.19 34.14
N GLU A 448 -1.91 -3.53 34.48
CA GLU A 448 -2.20 -4.76 35.23
C GLU A 448 -1.73 -6.01 34.49
N LYS A 449 -1.84 -6.02 33.16
CA LYS A 449 -1.42 -7.16 32.34
C LYS A 449 0.10 -7.24 32.20
N ILE A 450 0.79 -6.11 32.22
CA ILE A 450 2.25 -6.04 32.29
C ILE A 450 2.73 -6.56 33.65
N ASP A 451 2.16 -6.06 34.76
CA ASP A 451 2.53 -6.45 36.13
C ASP A 451 2.32 -7.96 36.39
N GLN A 452 1.29 -8.55 35.78
CA GLN A 452 1.01 -9.98 35.84
C GLN A 452 1.89 -10.83 34.90
N GLY A 453 2.73 -10.21 34.07
CA GLY A 453 3.63 -10.88 33.12
C GLY A 453 2.93 -11.45 31.88
N ILE A 454 1.72 -10.98 31.59
CA ILE A 454 0.87 -11.45 30.49
C ILE A 454 1.30 -10.78 29.19
N ILE A 455 1.55 -9.47 29.26
CA ILE A 455 2.09 -8.68 28.16
C ILE A 455 3.55 -8.43 28.46
N LYS A 456 4.42 -8.76 27.52
CA LYS A 456 5.82 -8.35 27.56
C LYS A 456 5.96 -7.04 26.77
N PRO A 457 6.05 -5.89 27.44
CA PRO A 457 6.07 -4.61 26.74
C PRO A 457 7.37 -4.43 25.94
N GLY A 458 7.32 -3.59 24.90
CA GLY A 458 8.43 -3.38 23.98
C GLY A 458 8.65 -4.52 22.96
N GLU A 459 7.84 -5.59 23.01
CA GLU A 459 7.85 -6.67 22.03
C GLU A 459 6.53 -6.73 21.25
N PRO A 460 6.56 -7.23 19.99
CA PRO A 460 5.36 -7.47 19.22
C PRO A 460 4.35 -8.33 20.00
N PHE A 461 3.19 -7.75 20.23
CA PHE A 461 2.15 -8.33 21.07
C PHE A 461 0.97 -8.86 20.27
N TYR A 462 0.49 -8.06 19.30
CA TYR A 462 -0.52 -8.48 18.33
C TYR A 462 0.05 -8.39 16.92
N ARG A 463 -0.31 -9.35 16.07
CA ARG A 463 0.07 -9.36 14.66
C ARG A 463 -1.10 -9.85 13.83
N TYR A 464 -1.36 -9.15 12.74
CA TYR A 464 -2.40 -9.52 11.80
C TYR A 464 -1.84 -9.61 10.37
N VAL A 465 -2.08 -10.76 9.74
CA VAL A 465 -1.64 -11.07 8.37
C VAL A 465 -2.89 -11.43 7.55
N PRO A 466 -3.27 -10.60 6.57
CA PRO A 466 -4.39 -10.86 5.66
C PRO A 466 -4.38 -12.25 5.02
N GLY A 467 -5.57 -12.81 4.79
CA GLY A 467 -5.73 -14.12 4.14
C GLY A 467 -5.35 -15.35 4.98
N ARG A 468 -5.03 -15.19 6.27
CA ARG A 468 -4.76 -16.32 7.19
C ARG A 468 -5.75 -16.33 8.36
N ASN A 469 -6.41 -17.48 8.56
CA ASN A 469 -7.28 -17.73 9.72
C ASN A 469 -6.47 -18.24 10.92
N VAL A 470 -5.53 -17.45 11.46
CA VAL A 470 -5.00 -17.73 12.81
C VAL A 470 -4.54 -16.42 13.47
N ASP A 471 -5.31 -15.96 14.47
CA ASP A 471 -4.86 -15.01 15.49
C ASP A 471 -3.79 -15.68 16.38
N ALA A 472 -2.58 -15.92 15.85
CA ALA A 472 -1.46 -16.45 16.63
C ALA A 472 -0.10 -15.84 16.24
N VAL A 473 0.75 -15.70 17.26
CA VAL A 473 2.14 -15.23 17.17
C VAL A 473 2.90 -16.04 16.11
N THR A 474 3.15 -15.41 14.96
CA THR A 474 3.77 -16.03 13.79
C THR A 474 5.31 -16.01 13.89
N SER A 475 6.01 -17.03 13.35
CA SER A 475 7.47 -17.15 13.42
C SER A 475 8.23 -16.13 12.53
N ALA A 476 9.47 -15.80 12.90
CA ALA A 476 10.36 -14.85 12.19
C ALA A 476 10.65 -15.21 10.72
N THR A 477 10.57 -16.49 10.36
CA THR A 477 10.83 -16.95 8.98
C THR A 477 9.62 -16.71 8.07
N GLU A 478 8.39 -16.80 8.60
CA GLU A 478 7.17 -16.47 7.85
C GLU A 478 7.00 -14.96 7.66
N LEU A 479 7.57 -14.18 8.58
CA LEU A 479 7.64 -12.72 8.51
C LEU A 479 8.45 -12.23 7.31
N TYR A 480 9.57 -12.88 7.01
CA TYR A 480 10.42 -12.54 5.86
C TYR A 480 9.68 -12.65 4.50
N PHE A 481 8.70 -13.55 4.38
CA PHE A 481 7.94 -13.74 3.15
C PHE A 481 6.72 -12.82 3.02
N ALA A 482 6.04 -12.49 4.13
CA ALA A 482 4.89 -11.56 4.13
C ALA A 482 5.31 -10.10 3.88
N GLU A 483 6.53 -9.75 4.29
CA GLU A 483 7.08 -8.39 4.21
C GLU A 483 7.60 -7.99 2.82
N ARG A 484 7.79 -8.95 1.91
CA ARG A 484 8.17 -8.69 0.51
C ARG A 484 6.98 -8.33 -0.39
N GLY A 485 5.82 -8.03 0.22
CA GLY A 485 4.54 -7.85 -0.43
C GLY A 485 4.53 -6.77 -1.51
N LEU A 486 4.42 -7.21 -2.77
CA LEU A 486 3.67 -6.46 -3.77
C LEU A 486 2.24 -6.28 -3.22
N LEU A 487 1.63 -5.10 -3.46
CA LEU A 487 0.36 -4.70 -2.86
C LEU A 487 -0.82 -5.54 -3.41
N TYR A 488 -1.04 -6.69 -2.80
CA TYR A 488 -2.23 -7.52 -3.01
C TYR A 488 -3.19 -7.37 -1.83
N SER A 489 -4.48 -7.56 -2.10
CA SER A 489 -5.50 -7.72 -1.06
C SER A 489 -6.03 -9.15 -1.04
N TYR A 490 -6.68 -9.55 0.05
CA TYR A 490 -7.32 -10.83 0.20
C TYR A 490 -8.82 -10.64 0.44
N ILE A 491 -9.65 -11.29 -0.37
CA ILE A 491 -11.11 -11.29 -0.20
C ILE A 491 -11.55 -12.74 -0.16
N GLY A 492 -12.15 -13.16 0.96
CA GLY A 492 -12.57 -14.56 1.15
C GLY A 492 -11.42 -15.57 1.01
N GLY A 493 -10.19 -15.18 1.37
CA GLY A 493 -8.99 -16.02 1.24
C GLY A 493 -8.35 -16.05 -0.15
N ARG A 494 -8.97 -15.46 -1.17
CA ARG A 494 -8.39 -15.33 -2.53
C ARG A 494 -7.58 -14.04 -2.64
N ARG A 495 -6.39 -14.13 -3.24
CA ARG A 495 -5.49 -13.00 -3.52
C ARG A 495 -5.99 -12.21 -4.73
N TYR A 496 -6.03 -10.89 -4.61
CA TYR A 496 -6.44 -9.97 -5.67
C TYR A 496 -5.42 -8.83 -5.84
N ASN A 497 -5.22 -8.39 -7.09
CA ASN A 497 -4.51 -7.16 -7.40
C ASN A 497 -5.35 -5.96 -6.94
N THR A 498 -4.77 -5.07 -6.13
CA THR A 498 -5.42 -3.87 -5.61
C THR A 498 -5.87 -2.90 -6.70
N THR A 499 -5.10 -2.78 -7.79
CA THR A 499 -5.50 -1.96 -8.95
C THR A 499 -6.74 -2.51 -9.63
N TYR A 500 -6.83 -3.84 -9.80
CA TYR A 500 -8.01 -4.50 -10.35
C TYR A 500 -9.25 -4.22 -9.47
N LEU A 501 -9.12 -4.39 -8.15
CA LEU A 501 -10.22 -4.16 -7.22
C LEU A 501 -10.69 -2.69 -7.23
N HIS A 502 -9.77 -1.74 -7.39
CA HIS A 502 -10.08 -0.31 -7.40
C HIS A 502 -10.81 0.10 -8.69
N LEU A 503 -10.38 -0.41 -9.84
CA LEU A 503 -11.09 -0.22 -11.12
C LEU A 503 -12.45 -0.91 -11.12
N ARG A 504 -12.54 -2.12 -10.55
CA ARG A 504 -13.82 -2.82 -10.38
C ARG A 504 -14.80 -1.98 -9.57
N GLU A 505 -14.38 -1.43 -8.42
CA GLU A 505 -15.23 -0.54 -7.63
C GLU A 505 -15.75 0.65 -8.45
N TRP A 506 -14.87 1.32 -9.20
CA TRP A 506 -15.25 2.45 -10.04
C TRP A 506 -16.32 2.07 -11.07
N LEU A 507 -16.10 0.97 -11.79
CA LEU A 507 -17.03 0.49 -12.82
C LEU A 507 -18.39 0.08 -12.22
N GLU A 508 -18.38 -0.54 -11.04
CA GLU A 508 -19.62 -0.85 -10.33
C GLU A 508 -20.34 0.41 -9.85
N CYS A 509 -19.61 1.44 -9.42
CA CYS A 509 -20.20 2.75 -9.11
C CYS A 509 -20.81 3.40 -10.36
N VAL A 510 -20.17 3.27 -11.53
CA VAL A 510 -20.73 3.71 -12.82
C VAL A 510 -22.04 2.98 -13.13
N ARG A 511 -22.12 1.67 -12.91
CA ARG A 511 -23.33 0.87 -13.17
C ARG A 511 -24.47 1.17 -12.20
N THR A 512 -24.14 1.42 -10.93
CA THR A 512 -25.13 1.49 -9.85
C THR A 512 -25.46 2.91 -9.40
N GLY A 513 -24.67 3.91 -9.82
CA GLY A 513 -24.76 5.29 -9.31
C GLY A 513 -24.26 5.46 -7.87
N LYS A 514 -23.64 4.42 -7.28
CA LYS A 514 -23.03 4.52 -5.94
C LYS A 514 -21.79 5.41 -5.96
N LYS A 515 -21.37 5.85 -4.78
CA LYS A 515 -20.15 6.64 -4.60
C LYS A 515 -18.92 5.73 -4.49
N PRO A 516 -17.85 5.98 -5.25
CA PRO A 516 -16.59 5.26 -5.09
C PRO A 516 -15.92 5.59 -3.75
N SER A 517 -15.12 4.68 -3.22
CA SER A 517 -14.35 4.90 -1.98
C SER A 517 -13.45 6.13 -2.10
N CYS A 518 -12.81 6.35 -3.25
CA CYS A 518 -11.92 7.48 -3.52
C CYS A 518 -12.55 8.51 -4.47
N GLY A 519 -13.76 8.98 -4.12
CA GLY A 519 -14.45 10.03 -4.88
C GLY A 519 -13.83 11.43 -4.74
N ILE A 520 -14.52 12.42 -5.30
CA ILE A 520 -14.01 13.80 -5.41
C ILE A 520 -13.69 14.48 -4.08
N ASP A 521 -14.47 14.26 -3.02
CA ASP A 521 -14.25 14.93 -1.73
C ASP A 521 -12.97 14.43 -1.05
N VAL A 522 -12.71 13.13 -1.15
CA VAL A 522 -11.48 12.51 -0.68
C VAL A 522 -10.29 13.00 -1.51
N GLY A 523 -10.43 12.98 -2.84
CA GLY A 523 -9.40 13.49 -3.75
C GLY A 523 -9.09 14.97 -3.52
N PHE A 524 -10.08 15.77 -3.13
CA PHE A 524 -9.87 17.17 -2.74
C PHE A 524 -9.02 17.28 -1.47
N GLN A 525 -9.34 16.52 -0.42
CA GLN A 525 -8.55 16.55 0.82
C GLN A 525 -7.09 16.17 0.56
N GLU A 526 -6.87 15.11 -0.19
CA GLU A 526 -5.54 14.66 -0.58
C GLU A 526 -4.80 15.70 -1.42
N ALA A 527 -5.43 16.23 -2.47
CA ALA A 527 -4.80 17.20 -3.34
C ALA A 527 -4.41 18.47 -2.58
N ILE A 528 -5.28 18.97 -1.69
CA ILE A 528 -4.94 20.11 -0.83
C ILE A 528 -3.77 19.76 0.09
N THR A 529 -3.79 18.63 0.78
CA THR A 529 -2.69 18.20 1.65
C THR A 529 -1.36 18.08 0.88
N ALA A 530 -1.39 17.49 -0.32
CA ALA A 530 -0.21 17.37 -1.18
C ALA A 530 0.29 18.75 -1.64
N HIS A 531 -0.62 19.64 -2.04
CA HIS A 531 -0.29 21.02 -2.42
C HIS A 531 0.28 21.81 -1.24
N MET A 532 -0.22 21.63 -0.02
CA MET A 532 0.35 22.25 1.17
C MET A 532 1.81 21.80 1.38
N GLY A 533 2.11 20.50 1.23
CA GLY A 533 3.49 19.99 1.29
C GLY A 533 4.38 20.53 0.16
N THR A 534 3.88 20.57 -1.07
CA THR A 534 4.62 21.10 -2.22
C THR A 534 4.91 22.59 -2.05
N ARG A 535 3.91 23.40 -1.70
CA ARG A 535 4.07 24.84 -1.51
C ARG A 535 4.98 25.15 -0.33
N ALA A 536 4.87 24.41 0.78
CA ALA A 536 5.76 24.59 1.92
C ALA A 536 7.24 24.41 1.54
N TYR A 537 7.53 23.44 0.65
CA TYR A 537 8.87 23.23 0.13
C TYR A 537 9.31 24.35 -0.82
N LEU A 538 8.47 24.70 -1.81
CA LEU A 538 8.81 25.68 -2.84
C LEU A 538 8.96 27.09 -2.24
N GLU A 539 7.99 27.53 -1.45
CA GLU A 539 7.95 28.88 -0.86
C GLU A 539 8.84 29.01 0.39
N GLY A 540 9.32 27.90 0.95
CA GLY A 540 10.23 27.92 2.10
C GLY A 540 9.61 28.47 3.39
N ARG A 541 8.28 28.28 3.55
CA ARG A 541 7.51 28.73 4.72
C ARG A 541 6.45 27.70 5.10
N THR A 542 5.91 27.79 6.31
CA THR A 542 4.77 26.99 6.73
C THR A 542 3.52 27.41 5.96
N MET A 543 2.78 26.42 5.46
CA MET A 543 1.45 26.59 4.85
C MET A 543 0.39 26.33 5.92
N TYR A 544 -0.61 27.18 6.02
CA TYR A 544 -1.74 26.97 6.91
C TYR A 544 -3.02 26.71 6.13
N TRP A 545 -3.94 25.94 6.70
CA TRP A 545 -5.27 25.72 6.16
C TRP A 545 -6.29 26.57 6.91
N ASP A 546 -6.91 27.53 6.22
CA ASP A 546 -8.08 28.27 6.70
C ASP A 546 -9.32 27.41 6.40
N ALA A 547 -9.82 26.68 7.40
CA ALA A 547 -10.94 25.74 7.23
C ALA A 547 -12.27 26.43 6.91
N ASP A 548 -12.45 27.68 7.38
CA ASP A 548 -13.67 28.45 7.17
C ASP A 548 -13.76 28.94 5.72
N LYS A 549 -12.65 29.44 5.17
CA LYS A 549 -12.56 29.87 3.76
C LYS A 549 -12.28 28.72 2.81
N GLN A 550 -11.79 27.60 3.34
CA GLN A 550 -11.22 26.49 2.57
C GLN A 550 -10.08 26.96 1.65
N GLU A 551 -9.06 27.59 2.23
CA GLU A 551 -7.92 28.14 1.49
C GLU A 551 -6.58 27.80 2.15
N ILE A 552 -5.53 27.68 1.33
CA ILE A 552 -4.14 27.58 1.81
C ILE A 552 -3.58 29.00 1.95
N VAL A 553 -3.20 29.38 3.17
CA VAL A 553 -2.64 30.71 3.50
C VAL A 553 -1.15 30.64 3.81
#